data_AF-A0A355D7Y7-F1
#
_entry.id   AF-A0A355D7Y7-F1
#
_cell.length_a   1.000
_cell.length_b   1.000
_cell.length_c   1.000
_cell.angle_alpha   90.00
_cell.angle_beta   90.00
_cell.angle_gamma   90.00
#
_symmetry.space_group_name_H-M   'P 1'
#
loop_
_entity.id
_entity.type
_entity.pdbx_description
1 polymer ?
#
loop_
_entity_poly.entity_id
_entity_poly.type
_entity_poly.pdbx_seq_one_letter_code
_entity_poly.pdbx_strand_id
1 'polypeptide(L)'
;MGNIKVLKNLYKEIWWSMPTCVDIPLEANGYIKKKKNEKKFEKFIDEFIKIIERFPLEEENRELWKKNSNSYLENMILGEELFKLGTIDKKMKDQFFANTKVFINQCKIFDKEMNYEDIGQAMRNVWIVSLLQKMKVMDISFTMATFGYSMLYPYTDNYLDNLDISIEEKKEFNNRFYKRLCGEEIEGRNSHEKQVFKLVEYIESVFNRNDYPKVFQGLLLIHEGQVKSLIQQEGISNPYERDMLDISIEKGGASVIVDGYLINGSLNKEEEIFTYGYGFLLQLCDDLQDVRIDYENKHMTIMSQLAGKYHLDNIVNKLINLTIHVLDDATC
;
A
#
# COMPACT_ATOMS: atom_id res chain seq x y z
N MET A 1 5.54 15.72 -14.01
CA MET A 1 4.28 16.27 -13.44
C MET A 1 3.11 16.39 -14.42
N GLY A 2 3.31 16.71 -15.72
CA GLY A 2 2.19 16.82 -16.68
C GLY A 2 1.31 15.55 -16.81
N ASN A 3 1.92 14.36 -16.69
CA ASN A 3 1.19 13.09 -16.82
C ASN A 3 0.27 12.78 -15.63
N ILE A 4 0.70 13.05 -14.40
CA ILE A 4 -0.09 12.78 -13.17
C ILE A 4 -1.37 13.61 -13.13
N LYS A 5 -1.31 14.88 -13.57
CA LYS A 5 -2.50 15.72 -13.65
C LYS A 5 -3.53 15.17 -14.65
N VAL A 6 -3.06 14.59 -15.75
CA VAL A 6 -3.92 13.94 -16.76
C VAL A 6 -4.56 12.68 -16.16
N LEU A 7 -3.77 11.82 -15.51
CA LEU A 7 -4.27 10.61 -14.84
C LEU A 7 -5.27 10.94 -13.73
N LYS A 8 -5.00 11.96 -12.92
CA LYS A 8 -5.93 12.43 -11.88
C LYS A 8 -7.28 12.86 -12.46
N ASN A 9 -7.26 13.69 -13.50
CA ASN A 9 -8.48 14.13 -14.17
C ASN A 9 -9.24 12.97 -14.81
N LEU A 10 -8.52 12.04 -15.46
CA LEU A 10 -9.09 10.83 -16.03
C LEU A 10 -9.83 10.01 -14.97
N TYR A 11 -9.20 9.69 -13.84
CA TYR A 11 -9.84 8.91 -12.79
C TYR A 11 -10.94 9.65 -12.05
N LYS A 12 -10.88 10.99 -12.00
CA LYS A 12 -11.99 11.81 -11.53
C LYS A 12 -13.22 11.67 -12.44
N GLU A 13 -13.03 11.78 -13.75
CA GLU A 13 -14.10 11.60 -14.74
C GLU A 13 -14.67 10.18 -14.70
N ILE A 14 -13.80 9.16 -14.68
CA ILE A 14 -14.20 7.76 -14.52
C ILE A 14 -15.05 7.58 -13.26
N TRP A 15 -14.56 8.04 -12.10
CA TRP A 15 -15.30 7.93 -10.85
C TRP A 15 -16.70 8.56 -10.95
N TRP A 16 -16.82 9.75 -11.51
CA TRP A 16 -18.11 10.42 -11.65
C TRP A 16 -19.06 9.68 -12.61
N SER A 17 -18.51 8.99 -13.62
CA SER A 17 -19.30 8.19 -14.56
C SER A 17 -19.77 6.84 -14.01
N MET A 18 -19.15 6.31 -12.94
CA MET A 18 -19.50 5.00 -12.40
C MET A 18 -20.95 4.97 -11.88
N PRO A 19 -21.75 3.94 -12.21
CA PRO A 19 -23.10 3.79 -11.69
C PRO A 19 -23.13 3.57 -10.16
N THR A 20 -24.20 3.99 -9.51
CA THR A 20 -24.47 3.71 -8.08
C THR A 20 -25.21 2.39 -7.86
N CYS A 21 -25.45 1.62 -8.91
CA CYS A 21 -25.97 0.26 -8.88
C CYS A 21 -24.92 -0.70 -9.45
N VAL A 22 -24.91 -1.93 -8.95
CA VAL A 22 -24.00 -2.99 -9.40
C VAL A 22 -24.84 -4.10 -10.00
N ASP A 23 -24.55 -4.48 -11.24
CA ASP A 23 -25.17 -5.62 -11.91
C ASP A 23 -24.17 -6.78 -11.98
N ILE A 24 -23.83 -7.32 -10.80
CA ILE A 24 -23.03 -8.53 -10.67
C ILE A 24 -23.94 -9.63 -10.15
N PRO A 25 -23.89 -10.85 -10.72
CA PRO A 25 -24.59 -12.00 -10.17
C PRO A 25 -23.91 -12.45 -8.86
N LEU A 26 -24.08 -11.66 -7.80
CA LEU A 26 -23.66 -12.03 -6.45
C LEU A 26 -24.73 -12.93 -5.83
N GLU A 27 -24.32 -14.12 -5.42
CA GLU A 27 -25.19 -14.95 -4.59
C GLU A 27 -25.37 -14.28 -3.21
N ALA A 28 -26.63 -14.00 -2.86
CA ALA A 28 -26.96 -13.47 -1.55
C ALA A 28 -26.59 -14.50 -0.47
N ASN A 29 -25.56 -14.20 0.32
CA ASN A 29 -25.23 -15.00 1.49
C ASN A 29 -26.21 -14.65 2.62
N GLY A 30 -27.00 -15.62 3.08
CA GLY A 30 -27.84 -15.44 4.27
C GLY A 30 -27.01 -15.09 5.52
N TYR A 31 -27.62 -14.37 6.47
CA TYR A 31 -26.97 -13.86 7.69
C TYR A 31 -26.15 -14.92 8.45
N ILE A 32 -26.66 -16.16 8.53
CA ILE A 32 -25.98 -17.27 9.20
C ILE A 32 -24.67 -17.65 8.49
N LYS A 33 -24.69 -17.73 7.15
CA LYS A 33 -23.50 -18.02 6.34
C LYS A 33 -22.48 -16.88 6.47
N LYS A 34 -22.93 -15.62 6.45
CA LYS A 34 -22.09 -14.45 6.74
C LYS A 34 -21.40 -14.58 8.10
N LYS A 35 -22.16 -14.78 9.19
CA LYS A 35 -21.59 -14.90 10.55
C LYS A 35 -20.65 -16.08 10.72
N LYS A 36 -20.92 -17.20 10.03
CA LYS A 36 -20.02 -18.36 10.01
C LYS A 36 -18.70 -18.04 9.31
N ASN A 37 -18.75 -17.32 8.19
CA ASN A 37 -17.58 -16.91 7.43
C ASN A 37 -16.75 -15.87 8.20
N GLU A 38 -17.37 -14.87 8.83
CA GLU A 38 -16.69 -13.89 9.68
C GLU A 38 -15.90 -14.57 10.81
N LYS A 39 -16.54 -15.47 11.57
CA LYS A 39 -15.86 -16.22 12.66
C LYS A 39 -14.72 -17.10 12.18
N LYS A 40 -14.84 -17.69 10.98
CA LYS A 40 -13.77 -18.49 10.38
C LYS A 40 -12.59 -17.62 10.01
N PHE A 41 -12.85 -16.47 9.38
CA PHE A 41 -11.83 -15.52 8.97
C PHE A 41 -11.10 -14.92 10.17
N GLU A 42 -11.82 -14.49 11.22
CA GLU A 42 -11.22 -14.01 12.47
C GLU A 42 -10.29 -15.07 13.08
N LYS A 43 -10.76 -16.32 13.16
CA LYS A 43 -9.93 -17.42 13.66
C LYS A 43 -8.68 -17.63 12.80
N PHE A 44 -8.79 -17.52 11.48
CA PHE A 44 -7.65 -17.61 10.58
C PHE A 44 -6.62 -16.51 10.86
N ILE A 45 -7.06 -15.26 11.02
CA ILE A 45 -6.18 -14.13 11.34
C ILE A 45 -5.47 -14.36 12.69
N ASP A 46 -6.20 -14.79 13.72
CA ASP A 46 -5.62 -15.08 15.03
C ASP A 46 -4.57 -16.19 14.98
N GLU A 47 -4.82 -17.25 14.22
CA GLU A 47 -3.87 -18.36 14.05
C GLU A 47 -2.66 -17.94 13.19
N PHE A 48 -2.87 -17.09 12.19
CA PHE A 48 -1.80 -16.49 11.37
C PHE A 48 -0.86 -15.61 12.20
N ILE A 49 -1.41 -14.73 13.04
CA ILE A 49 -0.64 -13.86 13.93
C ILE A 49 0.19 -14.71 14.90
N LYS A 50 -0.41 -15.72 15.54
CA LYS A 50 0.31 -16.64 16.44
C LYS A 50 1.45 -17.38 15.77
N ILE A 51 1.32 -17.71 14.49
CA ILE A 51 2.41 -18.31 13.72
C ILE A 51 3.57 -17.32 13.64
N ILE A 52 3.30 -16.08 13.20
CA ILE A 52 4.30 -15.02 13.07
C ILE A 52 4.97 -14.71 14.41
N GLU A 53 4.20 -14.57 15.48
CA GLU A 53 4.73 -14.30 16.83
C GLU A 53 5.66 -15.41 17.34
N ARG A 54 5.42 -16.66 16.91
CA ARG A 54 6.24 -17.83 17.27
C ARG A 54 7.48 -17.97 16.39
N PHE A 55 7.80 -16.98 15.55
CA PHE A 55 9.01 -17.03 14.73
C PHE A 55 10.24 -17.20 15.63
N PRO A 56 10.98 -18.32 15.49
CA PRO A 56 12.04 -18.64 16.43
C PRO A 56 13.28 -17.76 16.21
N LEU A 57 13.80 -17.22 17.32
CA LEU A 57 15.04 -16.44 17.34
C LEU A 57 16.26 -17.28 16.99
N GLU A 58 16.24 -18.57 17.32
CA GLU A 58 17.33 -19.52 17.05
C GLU A 58 17.25 -20.11 15.64
N GLU A 59 18.34 -20.05 14.88
CA GLU A 59 18.39 -20.50 13.47
C GLU A 59 18.02 -21.97 13.29
N GLU A 60 18.42 -22.84 14.22
CA GLU A 60 18.16 -24.29 14.18
C GLU A 60 16.67 -24.62 14.18
N ASN A 61 15.85 -23.78 14.82
CA ASN A 61 14.40 -23.96 14.95
C ASN A 61 13.62 -23.33 13.78
N ARG A 62 14.27 -22.45 12.99
CA ARG A 62 13.61 -21.71 11.90
C ARG A 62 13.16 -22.62 10.77
N GLU A 63 13.96 -23.61 10.36
CA GLU A 63 13.59 -24.51 9.26
C GLU A 63 12.39 -25.41 9.61
N LEU A 64 12.32 -25.91 10.84
CA LEU A 64 11.17 -26.70 11.30
C LEU A 64 9.90 -25.85 11.41
N TRP A 65 10.01 -24.65 12.00
CA TRP A 65 8.90 -23.70 12.04
C TRP A 65 8.42 -23.37 10.62
N LYS A 66 9.35 -23.10 9.68
CA LYS A 66 9.04 -22.76 8.29
C LYS A 66 8.25 -23.87 7.60
N LYS A 67 8.64 -25.12 7.78
CA LYS A 67 7.97 -26.29 7.19
C LYS A 67 6.56 -26.45 7.74
N ASN A 68 6.38 -26.32 9.05
CA ASN A 68 5.09 -26.47 9.71
C ASN A 68 4.14 -25.31 9.38
N SER A 69 4.63 -24.09 9.41
CA SER A 69 3.87 -22.88 9.07
C SER A 69 3.45 -22.88 7.59
N ASN A 70 4.36 -23.17 6.66
CA ASN A 70 4.03 -23.26 5.23
C ASN A 70 2.93 -24.30 4.96
N SER A 71 3.05 -25.50 5.53
CA SER A 71 2.05 -26.56 5.33
C SER A 71 0.68 -26.16 5.88
N TYR A 72 0.65 -25.45 7.01
CA TYR A 72 -0.58 -24.98 7.61
C TYR A 72 -1.26 -23.89 6.77
N LEU A 73 -0.48 -22.90 6.30
CA LEU A 73 -0.95 -21.84 5.42
C LEU A 73 -1.47 -22.40 4.09
N GLU A 74 -0.74 -23.33 3.48
CA GLU A 74 -1.16 -23.98 2.24
C GLU A 74 -2.50 -24.71 2.42
N ASN A 75 -2.64 -25.51 3.48
CA ASN A 75 -3.87 -26.25 3.74
C ASN A 75 -5.08 -25.34 4.01
N MET A 76 -4.88 -24.20 4.68
CA MET A 76 -5.95 -23.24 4.95
C MET A 76 -6.33 -22.40 3.72
N ILE A 77 -5.34 -21.89 2.99
CA ILE A 77 -5.55 -21.07 1.79
C ILE A 77 -6.20 -21.90 0.67
N LEU A 78 -5.81 -23.18 0.51
CA LEU A 78 -6.38 -24.07 -0.50
C LEU A 78 -7.72 -24.68 -0.07
N GLY A 79 -7.98 -24.75 1.24
CA GLY A 79 -9.15 -25.42 1.80
C GLY A 79 -10.39 -24.53 1.95
N GLU A 80 -10.27 -23.21 1.85
CA GLU A 80 -11.40 -22.29 2.06
C GLU A 80 -11.89 -21.63 0.76
N GLU A 81 -13.18 -21.81 0.43
CA GLU A 81 -13.89 -21.04 -0.62
C GLU A 81 -13.80 -19.53 -0.44
N LEU A 82 -13.50 -19.06 0.78
CA LEU A 82 -13.43 -17.65 1.16
C LEU A 82 -12.31 -16.93 0.40
N PHE A 83 -11.19 -17.62 0.23
CA PHE A 83 -10.05 -17.16 -0.54
C PHE A 83 -10.05 -17.97 -1.83
N LYS A 84 -10.75 -17.50 -2.88
CA LYS A 84 -10.65 -18.06 -4.23
C LYS A 84 -9.26 -17.83 -4.87
N LEU A 85 -8.17 -17.95 -4.08
CA LEU A 85 -6.77 -17.98 -4.48
C LEU A 85 -6.39 -19.30 -5.20
N GLY A 86 -7.38 -20.14 -5.52
CA GLY A 86 -7.24 -21.32 -6.37
C GLY A 86 -6.81 -20.98 -7.82
N THR A 87 -6.88 -19.71 -8.21
CA THR A 87 -6.36 -19.19 -9.49
C THR A 87 -4.89 -18.79 -9.45
N ILE A 88 -4.26 -18.71 -8.27
CA ILE A 88 -2.83 -18.44 -8.15
C ILE A 88 -2.06 -19.74 -8.33
N ASP A 89 -1.27 -19.83 -9.40
CA ASP A 89 -0.45 -21.00 -9.68
C ASP A 89 0.62 -21.22 -8.58
N LYS A 90 1.09 -22.47 -8.45
CA LYS A 90 2.06 -22.84 -7.41
C LYS A 90 3.36 -22.02 -7.48
N LYS A 91 3.85 -21.72 -8.69
CA LYS A 91 5.08 -20.96 -8.89
C LYS A 91 4.92 -19.54 -8.35
N MET A 92 3.80 -18.88 -8.62
CA MET A 92 3.51 -17.55 -8.08
C MET A 92 3.47 -17.55 -6.56
N LYS A 93 2.83 -18.56 -5.93
CA LYS A 93 2.81 -18.70 -4.45
C LYS A 93 4.23 -18.85 -3.89
N ASP A 94 5.01 -19.77 -4.44
CA ASP A 94 6.37 -20.04 -3.98
C ASP A 94 7.25 -18.79 -4.06
N GLN A 95 7.16 -18.05 -5.17
CA GLN A 95 7.91 -16.81 -5.34
C GLN A 95 7.46 -15.68 -4.41
N PHE A 96 6.16 -15.56 -4.15
CA PHE A 96 5.62 -14.56 -3.22
C PHE A 96 6.11 -14.81 -1.78
N PHE A 97 6.09 -16.07 -1.33
CA PHE A 97 6.62 -16.45 -0.02
C PHE A 97 8.13 -16.28 0.07
N ALA A 98 8.87 -16.60 -0.99
CA ALA A 98 10.31 -16.38 -1.04
C ALA A 98 10.65 -14.90 -0.94
N ASN A 99 9.98 -14.04 -1.72
CA ASN A 99 10.17 -12.59 -1.71
C ASN A 99 9.86 -11.99 -0.34
N THR A 100 8.74 -12.40 0.27
CA THR A 100 8.34 -11.97 1.62
C THR A 100 9.38 -12.34 2.67
N LYS A 101 9.95 -13.56 2.61
CA LYS A 101 11.01 -13.99 3.53
C LYS A 101 12.29 -13.18 3.38
N VAL A 102 12.71 -12.90 2.14
CA VAL A 102 13.89 -12.05 1.87
C VAL A 102 13.65 -10.65 2.43
N PHE A 103 12.48 -10.08 2.21
CA PHE A 103 12.12 -8.75 2.74
C PHE A 103 12.19 -8.69 4.26
N ILE A 104 11.51 -9.60 4.98
CA ILE A 104 11.50 -9.62 6.46
C ILE A 104 12.93 -9.75 7.01
N ASN A 105 13.74 -10.62 6.40
CA ASN A 105 15.14 -10.76 6.80
C ASN A 105 15.93 -9.47 6.58
N GLN A 106 15.71 -8.79 5.45
CA GLN A 106 16.35 -7.52 5.15
C GLN A 106 15.92 -6.40 6.11
N CYS A 107 14.67 -6.37 6.56
CA CYS A 107 14.21 -5.47 7.62
C CYS A 107 15.03 -5.67 8.89
N LYS A 108 15.21 -6.92 9.34
CA LYS A 108 15.98 -7.23 10.55
C LYS A 108 17.49 -7.01 10.42
N ILE A 109 18.04 -7.09 9.21
CA ILE A 109 19.43 -6.68 8.93
C ILE A 109 19.58 -5.17 9.04
N PHE A 110 18.61 -4.42 8.50
CA PHE A 110 18.63 -2.96 8.49
C PHE A 110 18.39 -2.37 9.88
N ASP A 111 17.41 -2.91 10.61
CA ASP A 111 17.03 -2.50 11.95
C ASP A 111 16.55 -3.71 12.76
N LYS A 112 17.39 -4.15 13.70
CA LYS A 112 17.13 -5.34 14.53
C LYS A 112 15.93 -5.16 15.46
N GLU A 113 15.71 -3.93 15.93
CA GLU A 113 14.71 -3.57 16.94
C GLU A 113 13.35 -3.25 16.33
N MET A 114 13.25 -3.14 14.99
CA MET A 114 12.00 -2.89 14.29
C MET A 114 10.93 -3.93 14.65
N ASN A 115 9.76 -3.47 15.09
CA ASN A 115 8.65 -4.34 15.47
C ASN A 115 7.98 -4.97 14.23
N TYR A 116 7.12 -5.96 14.44
CA TYR A 116 6.44 -6.65 13.34
C TYR A 116 5.29 -5.84 12.71
N GLU A 117 4.75 -4.84 13.41
CA GLU A 117 3.70 -3.97 12.88
C GLU A 117 4.27 -3.08 11.76
N ASP A 118 5.42 -2.45 12.01
CA ASP A 118 6.15 -1.63 11.04
C ASP A 118 6.65 -2.47 9.85
N ILE A 119 7.10 -3.71 10.11
CA ILE A 119 7.46 -4.65 9.04
C ILE A 119 6.22 -4.96 8.19
N GLY A 120 5.07 -5.18 8.83
CA GLY A 120 3.79 -5.39 8.17
C GLY A 120 3.37 -4.20 7.31
N GLN A 121 3.54 -2.98 7.82
CA GLN A 121 3.26 -1.73 7.09
C GLN A 121 4.08 -1.66 5.80
N ALA A 122 5.39 -1.82 5.87
CA ALA A 122 6.25 -1.78 4.70
C ALA A 122 6.00 -2.96 3.73
N MET A 123 5.68 -4.14 4.26
CA MET A 123 5.46 -5.35 3.47
C MET A 123 4.27 -5.23 2.50
N ARG A 124 3.27 -4.37 2.79
CA ARG A 124 2.14 -4.13 1.88
C ARG A 124 2.60 -3.67 0.50
N ASN A 125 3.56 -2.74 0.43
CA ASN A 125 4.08 -2.25 -0.86
C ASN A 125 4.89 -3.32 -1.60
N VAL A 126 5.65 -4.14 -0.88
CA VAL A 126 6.38 -5.28 -1.48
C VAL A 126 5.42 -6.25 -2.16
N TRP A 127 4.25 -6.48 -1.56
CA TRP A 127 3.22 -7.33 -2.14
C TRP A 127 2.58 -6.71 -3.37
N ILE A 128 2.31 -5.40 -3.37
CA ILE A 128 1.84 -4.69 -4.57
C ILE A 128 2.86 -4.79 -5.69
N VAL A 129 4.15 -4.50 -5.45
CA VAL A 129 5.20 -4.66 -6.46
C VAL A 129 5.25 -6.10 -6.99
N SER A 130 5.15 -7.10 -6.11
CA SER A 130 5.14 -8.52 -6.51
C SER A 130 3.96 -8.86 -7.43
N LEU A 131 2.78 -8.32 -7.14
CA LEU A 131 1.59 -8.50 -7.98
C LEU A 131 1.78 -7.82 -9.33
N LEU A 132 2.26 -6.58 -9.35
CA LEU A 132 2.52 -5.84 -10.59
C LEU A 132 3.57 -6.53 -11.46
N GLN A 133 4.64 -7.10 -10.88
CA GLN A 133 5.60 -7.93 -11.62
C GLN A 133 4.90 -9.09 -12.33
N LYS A 134 3.99 -9.77 -11.62
CA LYS A 134 3.24 -10.90 -12.20
C LYS A 134 2.28 -10.49 -13.29
N MET A 135 1.60 -9.35 -13.14
CA MET A 135 0.75 -8.79 -14.19
C MET A 135 1.54 -8.52 -15.46
N LYS A 136 2.78 -8.00 -15.33
CA LYS A 136 3.72 -7.83 -16.45
C LYS A 136 4.35 -9.13 -16.96
N VAL A 137 3.83 -10.29 -16.58
CA VAL A 137 4.34 -11.63 -16.94
C VAL A 137 5.81 -11.83 -16.53
N MET A 138 6.24 -11.16 -15.46
CA MET A 138 7.57 -11.30 -14.88
C MET A 138 7.56 -12.29 -13.71
N ASP A 139 8.73 -12.84 -13.40
CA ASP A 139 8.94 -13.54 -12.14
C ASP A 139 9.10 -12.55 -11.00
N ILE A 140 8.51 -12.84 -9.84
CA ILE A 140 8.64 -11.98 -8.66
C ILE A 140 10.10 -12.02 -8.23
N SER A 141 10.69 -10.83 -8.07
CA SER A 141 12.09 -10.67 -7.70
C SER A 141 12.24 -9.57 -6.66
N PHE A 142 13.04 -9.85 -5.64
CA PHE A 142 13.43 -8.85 -4.65
C PHE A 142 14.45 -7.87 -5.24
N THR A 143 14.29 -6.57 -4.97
CA THR A 143 15.31 -5.56 -5.26
C THR A 143 15.52 -4.64 -4.05
N MET A 144 16.72 -4.07 -3.94
CA MET A 144 17.00 -3.07 -2.90
C MET A 144 16.20 -1.78 -3.10
N ALA A 145 15.76 -1.47 -4.32
CA ALA A 145 14.85 -0.34 -4.56
C ALA A 145 13.46 -0.60 -3.97
N THR A 146 12.89 -1.78 -4.20
CA THR A 146 11.61 -2.18 -3.58
C THR A 146 11.73 -2.16 -2.05
N PHE A 147 12.84 -2.66 -1.50
CA PHE A 147 13.11 -2.59 -0.06
C PHE A 147 13.20 -1.15 0.44
N GLY A 148 14.06 -0.34 -0.18
CA GLY A 148 14.30 1.06 0.18
C GLY A 148 13.01 1.85 0.22
N TYR A 149 12.23 1.79 -0.87
CA TYR A 149 10.94 2.46 -0.95
C TYR A 149 9.92 1.96 0.08
N SER A 150 9.74 0.65 0.21
CA SER A 150 8.75 0.09 1.13
C SER A 150 9.05 0.49 2.58
N MET A 151 10.33 0.52 2.95
CA MET A 151 10.79 0.92 4.28
C MET A 151 10.71 2.43 4.53
N LEU A 152 10.55 3.28 3.50
CA LEU A 152 10.37 4.71 3.74
C LEU A 152 9.12 4.96 4.59
N TYR A 153 8.03 4.21 4.37
CA TYR A 153 6.75 4.39 5.08
C TYR A 153 6.88 4.33 6.61
N PRO A 154 7.34 3.22 7.23
CA PRO A 154 7.46 3.18 8.70
C PRO A 154 8.49 4.20 9.24
N TYR A 155 9.48 4.60 8.44
CA TYR A 155 10.44 5.62 8.89
C TYR A 155 9.95 7.05 8.68
N THR A 156 9.04 7.32 7.75
CA THR A 156 8.49 8.66 7.55
C THR A 156 7.17 8.82 8.28
N ASP A 157 6.20 7.93 8.08
CA ASP A 157 4.84 8.06 8.61
C ASP A 157 4.86 8.04 10.13
N ASN A 158 5.47 7.02 10.74
CA ASN A 158 5.51 6.90 12.20
C ASN A 158 6.28 8.07 12.84
N TYR A 159 7.31 8.59 12.17
CA TYR A 159 8.03 9.78 12.63
C TYR A 159 7.15 11.03 12.58
N LEU A 160 6.39 11.20 11.50
CA LEU A 160 5.49 12.32 11.29
C LEU A 160 4.24 12.27 12.19
N ASP A 161 3.79 11.08 12.58
CA ASP A 161 2.65 10.87 13.49
C ASP A 161 3.06 10.90 14.97
N ASN A 162 4.35 10.78 15.30
CA ASN A 162 4.83 10.78 16.68
C ASN A 162 4.56 12.14 17.37
N LEU A 163 3.81 12.12 18.47
CA LEU A 163 3.43 13.30 19.25
C LEU A 163 4.58 13.90 20.07
N ASP A 164 5.63 13.11 20.36
CA ASP A 164 6.80 13.57 21.10
C ASP A 164 7.76 14.41 20.24
N ILE A 165 7.56 14.42 18.92
CA ILE A 165 8.38 15.18 17.97
C ILE A 165 7.69 16.50 17.66
N SER A 166 8.43 17.60 17.83
CA SER A 166 7.89 18.94 17.61
C SER A 166 7.51 19.18 16.14
N ILE A 167 6.56 20.10 15.92
CA ILE A 167 6.13 20.49 14.57
C ILE A 167 7.32 21.09 13.79
N GLU A 168 8.18 21.85 14.45
CA GLU A 168 9.39 22.44 13.89
C GLU A 168 10.37 21.35 13.42
N GLU A 169 10.61 20.32 14.23
CA GLU A 169 11.47 19.20 13.85
C GLU A 169 10.92 18.41 12.66
N LYS A 170 9.60 18.18 12.61
CA LYS A 170 8.92 17.53 11.47
C LYS A 170 9.05 18.37 10.19
N LYS A 171 8.88 19.68 10.28
CA LYS A 171 9.07 20.60 9.13
C LYS A 171 10.51 20.60 8.64
N GLU A 172 11.47 20.61 9.54
CA GLU A 172 12.89 20.56 9.17
C GLU A 172 13.25 19.22 8.52
N PHE A 173 12.80 18.10 9.11
CA PHE A 173 12.95 16.76 8.55
C PHE A 173 12.38 16.69 7.13
N ASN A 174 11.13 17.12 6.92
CA ASN A 174 10.49 17.10 5.60
C ASN A 174 11.25 17.94 4.57
N ASN A 175 11.70 19.14 4.94
CA ASN A 175 12.49 19.99 4.04
C ASN A 175 13.83 19.32 3.67
N ARG A 176 14.51 18.70 4.63
CA ARG A 176 15.77 17.98 4.35
C ARG A 176 15.51 16.74 3.50
N PHE A 177 14.47 15.97 3.81
CA PHE A 177 14.12 14.79 3.05
C PHE A 177 13.73 15.14 1.61
N TYR A 178 12.98 16.22 1.39
CA TYR A 178 12.72 16.78 0.06
C TYR A 178 14.01 17.05 -0.73
N LYS A 179 14.98 17.73 -0.13
CA LYS A 179 16.30 17.99 -0.76
C LYS A 179 17.02 16.70 -1.12
N ARG A 180 17.00 15.69 -0.23
CA ARG A 180 17.57 14.36 -0.50
C ARG A 180 16.86 13.68 -1.67
N LEU A 181 15.53 13.78 -1.77
CA LEU A 181 14.74 13.24 -2.87
C LEU A 181 15.00 13.98 -4.18
N CYS A 182 15.29 15.29 -4.15
CA CYS A 182 15.76 16.07 -5.30
C CYS A 182 17.17 15.68 -5.77
N GLY A 183 17.90 14.87 -4.99
CA GLY A 183 19.24 14.41 -5.32
C GLY A 183 20.37 15.30 -4.77
N GLU A 184 20.07 16.21 -3.85
CA GLU A 184 21.12 16.94 -3.13
C GLU A 184 21.93 15.99 -2.24
N GLU A 185 23.26 16.11 -2.29
CA GLU A 185 24.18 15.37 -1.43
C GLU A 185 24.21 16.01 -0.04
N ILE A 186 23.31 15.53 0.83
CA ILE A 186 23.20 15.98 2.22
C ILE A 186 23.37 14.79 3.17
N GLU A 187 24.18 14.97 4.22
CA GLU A 187 24.32 13.96 5.27
C GLU A 187 23.15 14.06 6.27
N GLY A 188 22.68 12.92 6.77
CA GLY A 188 21.62 12.90 7.80
C GLY A 188 22.11 13.51 9.12
N ARG A 189 21.31 14.41 9.70
CA ARG A 189 21.69 15.16 10.92
C ARG A 189 21.73 14.30 12.17
N ASN A 190 20.94 13.24 12.20
CA ASN A 190 20.78 12.31 13.32
C ASN A 190 20.68 10.86 12.79
N SER A 191 20.59 9.88 13.70
CA SER A 191 20.50 8.46 13.32
C SER A 191 19.31 8.16 12.40
N HIS A 192 18.16 8.75 12.70
CA HIS A 192 16.93 8.55 11.95
C HIS A 192 17.03 9.06 10.51
N GLU A 193 17.50 10.30 10.30
CA GLU A 193 17.73 10.83 8.95
C GLU A 193 18.76 10.01 8.17
N LYS A 194 19.81 9.53 8.84
CA LYS A 194 20.81 8.66 8.18
C LYS A 194 20.16 7.37 7.69
N GLN A 195 19.24 6.78 8.46
CA GLN A 195 18.48 5.61 8.03
C GLN A 195 17.58 5.93 6.84
N VAL A 196 16.78 7.01 6.90
CA VAL A 196 15.92 7.45 5.80
C VAL A 196 16.72 7.71 4.52
N PHE A 197 17.86 8.38 4.62
CA PHE A 197 18.70 8.69 3.46
C PHE A 197 19.36 7.43 2.90
N LYS A 198 19.69 6.46 3.77
CA LYS A 198 20.18 5.14 3.35
C LYS A 198 19.14 4.36 2.54
N LEU A 199 17.85 4.51 2.88
CA LEU A 199 16.77 3.91 2.10
C LEU A 199 16.68 4.54 0.69
N VAL A 200 16.88 5.84 0.56
CA VAL A 200 16.98 6.51 -0.76
C VAL A 200 18.20 6.01 -1.53
N GLU A 201 19.35 5.81 -0.88
CA GLU A 201 20.55 5.22 -1.52
C GLU A 201 20.27 3.81 -2.05
N TYR A 202 19.48 3.00 -1.36
CA TYR A 202 19.11 1.67 -1.87
C TYR A 202 18.29 1.76 -3.17
N ILE A 203 17.44 2.77 -3.31
CA ILE A 203 16.71 3.02 -4.56
C ILE A 203 17.70 3.46 -5.65
N GLU A 204 18.60 4.38 -5.35
CA GLU A 204 19.63 4.87 -6.28
C GLU A 204 20.60 3.79 -6.75
N SER A 205 20.87 2.79 -5.90
CA SER A 205 21.74 1.66 -6.25
C SER A 205 21.17 0.75 -7.35
N VAL A 206 19.85 0.83 -7.59
CA VAL A 206 19.16 0.09 -8.66
C VAL A 206 18.79 1.03 -9.81
N PHE A 207 18.38 2.27 -9.50
CA PHE A 207 17.89 3.24 -10.49
C PHE A 207 18.75 4.50 -10.49
N ASN A 208 19.51 4.70 -11.56
CA ASN A 208 20.19 5.97 -11.81
C ASN A 208 19.17 7.11 -12.01
N ARG A 209 19.37 8.25 -11.35
CA ARG A 209 18.47 9.41 -11.39
C ARG A 209 18.28 10.01 -12.78
N ASN A 210 19.33 9.99 -13.60
CA ASN A 210 19.30 10.57 -14.95
C ASN A 210 18.58 9.63 -15.93
N ASP A 211 18.79 8.32 -15.80
CA ASP A 211 18.21 7.32 -16.69
C ASP A 211 16.75 6.99 -16.30
N TYR A 212 16.41 7.08 -15.02
CA TYR A 212 15.09 6.73 -14.47
C TYR A 212 14.46 7.88 -13.66
N PRO A 213 14.28 9.07 -14.24
CA PRO A 213 13.80 10.25 -13.51
C PRO A 213 12.37 10.06 -12.98
N LYS A 214 11.55 9.19 -13.60
CA LYS A 214 10.17 8.92 -13.17
C LYS A 214 10.09 8.26 -11.79
N VAL A 215 11.07 7.43 -11.41
CA VAL A 215 11.15 6.82 -10.07
C VAL A 215 11.21 7.93 -9.01
N PHE A 216 12.15 8.87 -9.16
CA PHE A 216 12.38 9.94 -8.18
C PHE A 216 11.30 11.02 -8.21
N GLN A 217 10.74 11.33 -9.39
CA GLN A 217 9.54 12.16 -9.48
C GLN A 217 8.37 11.54 -8.73
N GLY A 218 8.23 10.22 -8.81
CA GLY A 218 7.27 9.44 -8.06
C GLY A 218 7.43 9.57 -6.54
N LEU A 219 8.66 9.36 -6.04
CA LEU A 219 8.98 9.53 -4.62
C LEU A 219 8.65 10.94 -4.11
N LEU A 220 8.97 11.96 -4.91
CA LEU A 220 8.63 13.35 -4.60
C LEU A 220 7.12 13.57 -4.50
N LEU A 221 6.32 12.97 -5.38
CA LEU A 221 4.85 13.09 -5.33
C LEU A 221 4.26 12.52 -4.05
N ILE A 222 4.77 11.37 -3.59
CA ILE A 222 4.32 10.76 -2.34
C ILE A 222 4.71 11.64 -1.15
N HIS A 223 5.94 12.15 -1.14
CA HIS A 223 6.41 13.06 -0.11
C HIS A 223 5.57 14.35 -0.06
N GLU A 224 5.28 14.96 -1.21
CA GLU A 224 4.38 16.11 -1.31
C GLU A 224 2.98 15.78 -0.76
N GLY A 225 2.48 14.58 -1.03
CA GLY A 225 1.23 14.06 -0.47
C GLY A 225 1.26 13.99 1.07
N GLN A 226 2.30 13.40 1.65
CA GLN A 226 2.48 13.34 3.12
C GLN A 226 2.55 14.73 3.76
N VAL A 227 3.31 15.65 3.15
CA VAL A 227 3.42 17.04 3.64
C VAL A 227 2.07 17.75 3.59
N LYS A 228 1.29 17.55 2.52
CA LYS A 228 -0.09 18.07 2.44
C LYS A 228 -0.97 17.46 3.53
N SER A 229 -0.88 16.16 3.80
CA SER A 229 -1.66 15.50 4.85
C SER A 229 -1.38 16.08 6.24
N LEU A 230 -0.13 16.41 6.56
CA LEU A 230 0.22 17.08 7.83
C LEU A 230 -0.44 18.46 7.98
N ILE A 231 -0.54 19.22 6.89
CA ILE A 231 -1.24 20.51 6.88
C ILE A 231 -2.76 20.30 7.01
N GLN A 232 -3.28 19.16 6.56
CA GLN A 232 -4.71 18.84 6.54
C GLN A 232 -5.26 18.27 7.86
N GLN A 233 -4.40 17.82 8.78
CA GLN A 233 -4.80 17.33 10.12
C GLN A 233 -5.48 18.41 10.99
N GLU A 234 -5.54 19.67 10.54
CA GLU A 234 -6.32 20.72 11.19
C GLU A 234 -7.80 20.69 10.76
N GLY A 235 -8.63 20.06 11.60
CA GLY A 235 -10.06 20.35 11.73
C GLY A 235 -11.05 19.53 10.88
N ILE A 236 -12.33 19.62 11.27
CA ILE A 236 -13.47 19.06 10.52
C ILE A 236 -13.65 19.91 9.26
N SER A 237 -13.40 19.34 8.09
CA SER A 237 -13.68 20.01 6.82
C SER A 237 -15.03 19.60 6.26
N ASN A 238 -15.83 20.58 5.81
CA ASN A 238 -17.04 20.33 5.06
C ASN A 238 -16.69 19.75 3.66
N PRO A 239 -17.50 18.82 3.09
CA PRO A 239 -17.36 18.36 1.70
C PRO A 239 -17.20 19.47 0.64
N TYR A 240 -17.66 20.70 0.90
CA TYR A 240 -17.49 21.85 0.00
C TYR A 240 -16.20 22.66 0.23
N GLU A 241 -15.48 22.42 1.32
CA GLU A 241 -14.23 23.11 1.66
C GLU A 241 -13.00 22.35 1.16
N ARG A 242 -13.10 21.02 1.07
CA ARG A 242 -12.00 20.15 0.63
C ARG A 242 -12.50 19.09 -0.33
N ASP A 243 -11.84 18.99 -1.47
CA ASP A 243 -12.11 17.96 -2.49
C ASP A 243 -11.45 16.64 -2.04
N MET A 244 -12.15 15.90 -1.17
CA MET A 244 -11.65 14.62 -0.65
C MET A 244 -11.45 13.59 -1.75
N LEU A 245 -12.24 13.66 -2.83
CA LEU A 245 -12.06 12.79 -3.99
C LEU A 245 -10.72 13.06 -4.67
N ASP A 246 -10.39 14.32 -4.94
CA ASP A 246 -9.11 14.69 -5.55
C ASP A 246 -7.92 14.25 -4.70
N ILE A 247 -8.04 14.35 -3.37
CA ILE A 247 -7.01 13.90 -2.41
C ILE A 247 -6.87 12.37 -2.45
N SER A 248 -7.96 11.61 -2.38
CA SER A 248 -7.91 10.14 -2.43
C SER A 248 -7.35 9.63 -3.76
N ILE A 249 -7.71 10.25 -4.88
CA ILE A 249 -7.15 9.92 -6.20
C ILE A 249 -5.64 10.20 -6.23
N GLU A 250 -5.22 11.39 -5.79
CA GLU A 250 -3.81 11.79 -5.83
C GLU A 250 -2.95 10.91 -4.92
N LYS A 251 -3.39 10.66 -3.68
CA LYS A 251 -2.68 9.85 -2.69
C LYS A 251 -2.58 8.39 -3.14
N GLY A 252 -3.71 7.77 -3.46
CA GLY A 252 -3.75 6.38 -3.89
C GLY A 252 -2.98 6.15 -5.18
N GLY A 253 -3.27 6.95 -6.21
CA GLY A 253 -2.63 6.80 -7.52
C GLY A 253 -1.12 7.07 -7.50
N ALA A 254 -0.65 8.03 -6.68
CA ALA A 254 0.78 8.28 -6.52
C ALA A 254 1.51 7.10 -5.85
N SER A 255 0.90 6.41 -4.89
CA SER A 255 1.54 5.29 -4.19
C SER A 255 1.88 4.14 -5.16
N VAL A 256 0.91 3.71 -5.97
CA VAL A 256 1.05 2.51 -6.81
C VAL A 256 1.77 2.80 -8.13
N ILE A 257 1.68 4.02 -8.67
CA ILE A 257 2.48 4.36 -9.86
C ILE A 257 3.99 4.30 -9.56
N VAL A 258 4.39 4.60 -8.32
CA VAL A 258 5.77 4.43 -7.86
C VAL A 258 6.14 2.96 -7.77
N ASP A 259 5.28 2.11 -7.21
CA ASP A 259 5.47 0.66 -7.21
C ASP A 259 5.74 0.13 -8.63
N GLY A 260 4.97 0.62 -9.61
CA GLY A 260 5.17 0.27 -11.02
C GLY A 260 6.51 0.74 -11.59
N TYR A 261 6.94 1.99 -11.29
CA TYR A 261 8.27 2.46 -11.69
C TYR A 261 9.40 1.67 -11.04
N LEU A 262 9.22 1.15 -9.83
CA LEU A 262 10.26 0.38 -9.13
C LEU A 262 10.50 -1.01 -9.72
N ILE A 263 9.69 -1.46 -10.69
CA ILE A 263 9.89 -2.74 -11.38
C ILE A 263 11.05 -2.63 -12.38
N ASN A 264 10.93 -1.72 -13.35
CA ASN A 264 11.87 -1.58 -14.48
C ASN A 264 12.31 -0.13 -14.72
N GLY A 265 12.04 0.79 -13.80
CA GLY A 265 12.40 2.21 -13.89
C GLY A 265 11.50 3.06 -14.80
N SER A 266 10.59 2.42 -15.55
CA SER A 266 9.64 3.09 -16.43
C SER A 266 8.35 2.27 -16.58
N LEU A 267 7.28 2.98 -16.94
CA LEU A 267 5.99 2.44 -17.31
C LEU A 267 5.59 3.01 -18.67
N ASN A 268 4.91 2.18 -19.47
CA ASN A 268 4.20 2.65 -20.66
C ASN A 268 2.88 3.32 -20.26
N LYS A 269 2.18 3.94 -21.21
CA LYS A 269 0.96 4.70 -20.93
C LYS A 269 -0.16 3.85 -20.31
N GLU A 270 -0.36 2.63 -20.80
CA GLU A 270 -1.41 1.73 -20.29
C GLU A 270 -1.09 1.28 -18.86
N GLU A 271 0.18 0.98 -18.60
CA GLU A 271 0.66 0.63 -17.26
C GLU A 271 0.56 1.82 -16.29
N GLU A 272 0.84 3.05 -16.72
CA GLU A 272 0.64 4.26 -15.91
C GLU A 272 -0.84 4.49 -15.59
N ILE A 273 -1.74 4.27 -16.55
CA ILE A 273 -3.19 4.35 -16.33
C ILE A 273 -3.58 3.29 -15.31
N PHE A 274 -3.26 2.02 -15.56
CA PHE A 274 -3.62 0.90 -14.69
C PHE A 274 -3.08 1.09 -13.26
N THR A 275 -1.78 1.33 -13.09
CA THR A 275 -1.18 1.49 -11.75
C THR A 275 -1.77 2.66 -10.98
N TYR A 276 -2.02 3.79 -11.65
CA TYR A 276 -2.65 4.94 -11.00
C TYR A 276 -4.10 4.65 -10.58
N GLY A 277 -4.87 3.98 -11.45
CA GLY A 277 -6.24 3.55 -11.13
C GLY A 277 -6.31 2.51 -10.03
N TYR A 278 -5.40 1.54 -10.06
CA TYR A 278 -5.28 0.51 -9.05
C TYR A 278 -4.93 1.11 -7.69
N GLY A 279 -4.04 2.12 -7.66
CA GLY A 279 -3.76 2.88 -6.44
C GLY A 279 -4.96 3.65 -5.91
N PHE A 280 -5.72 4.32 -6.77
CA PHE A 280 -6.97 4.98 -6.36
C PHE A 280 -8.00 3.98 -5.82
N LEU A 281 -8.15 2.82 -6.48
CA LEU A 281 -9.00 1.72 -6.02
C LEU A 281 -8.59 1.26 -4.62
N LEU A 282 -7.31 0.99 -4.38
CA LEU A 282 -6.82 0.54 -3.08
C LEU A 282 -7.07 1.59 -1.98
N GLN A 283 -6.86 2.88 -2.27
CA GLN A 283 -7.16 3.95 -1.31
C GLN A 283 -8.64 3.96 -0.90
N LEU A 284 -9.58 3.72 -1.83
CA LEU A 284 -11.01 3.64 -1.50
C LEU A 284 -11.35 2.37 -0.70
N CYS A 285 -10.67 1.26 -0.96
CA CYS A 285 -10.80 0.04 -0.17
C CYS A 285 -10.32 0.28 1.27
N ASP A 286 -9.17 0.93 1.46
CA ASP A 286 -8.65 1.30 2.78
C ASP A 286 -9.62 2.25 3.49
N ASP A 287 -10.09 3.31 2.82
CA ASP A 287 -11.09 4.25 3.38
C ASP A 287 -12.39 3.54 3.82
N LEU A 288 -12.79 2.47 3.11
CA LEU A 288 -13.97 1.66 3.47
C LEU A 288 -13.68 0.70 4.63
N GLN A 289 -12.50 0.09 4.66
CA GLN A 289 -12.08 -0.80 5.75
C GLN A 289 -11.97 -0.02 7.07
N ASP A 290 -11.40 1.17 7.02
CA ASP A 290 -11.13 2.02 8.18
C ASP A 290 -12.26 3.02 8.48
N VAL A 291 -13.38 2.95 7.75
CA VAL A 291 -14.49 3.92 7.84
C VAL A 291 -14.95 4.20 9.26
N ARG A 292 -14.96 3.19 10.13
CA ARG A 292 -15.34 3.34 11.54
C ARG A 292 -14.26 4.07 12.34
N ILE A 293 -13.01 3.67 12.18
CA ILE A 293 -11.86 4.26 12.87
C ILE A 293 -11.71 5.73 12.45
N ASP A 294 -11.78 6.00 11.16
CA ASP A 294 -11.72 7.36 10.60
C ASP A 294 -12.86 8.23 11.11
N TYR A 295 -14.08 7.70 11.14
CA TYR A 295 -15.22 8.41 11.71
C TYR A 295 -15.02 8.75 13.19
N GLU A 296 -14.56 7.79 14.00
CA GLU A 296 -14.30 7.97 15.44
C GLU A 296 -13.18 8.99 15.68
N ASN A 297 -12.13 8.98 14.84
CA ASN A 297 -10.99 9.91 14.90
C ASN A 297 -11.26 11.27 14.21
N LYS A 298 -12.45 11.45 13.61
CA LYS A 298 -12.81 12.62 12.79
C LYS A 298 -11.88 12.84 11.59
N HIS A 299 -11.24 11.78 11.12
CA HIS A 299 -10.53 11.77 9.85
C HIS A 299 -11.55 11.73 8.72
N MET A 300 -11.53 12.73 7.85
CA MET A 300 -12.47 12.83 6.76
C MET A 300 -11.91 12.11 5.53
N THR A 301 -12.64 11.12 5.04
CA THR A 301 -12.43 10.40 3.77
C THR A 301 -13.73 10.44 2.97
N ILE A 302 -13.72 9.96 1.72
CA ILE A 302 -14.97 9.91 0.92
C ILE A 302 -16.02 9.01 1.61
N MET A 303 -15.57 7.98 2.33
CA MET A 303 -16.43 7.05 3.06
C MET A 303 -16.87 7.61 4.43
N SER A 304 -15.93 8.11 5.25
CA SER A 304 -16.22 8.56 6.60
C SER A 304 -17.06 9.85 6.65
N GLN A 305 -17.00 10.68 5.60
CA GLN A 305 -17.87 11.85 5.43
C GLN A 305 -19.36 11.49 5.36
N LEU A 306 -19.67 10.32 4.78
CA LEU A 306 -21.04 9.81 4.62
C LEU A 306 -21.45 8.91 5.80
N ALA A 307 -20.48 8.24 6.42
CA ALA A 307 -20.70 7.34 7.55
C ALA A 307 -21.48 8.03 8.69
N GLY A 308 -22.43 7.30 9.27
CA GLY A 308 -23.30 7.81 10.34
C GLY A 308 -24.40 8.78 9.88
N LYS A 309 -24.34 9.30 8.65
CA LYS A 309 -25.35 10.22 8.08
C LYS A 309 -26.16 9.59 6.95
N TYR A 310 -25.52 8.77 6.12
CA TYR A 310 -26.12 8.14 4.94
C TYR A 310 -25.72 6.67 4.83
N HIS A 311 -26.52 5.92 4.07
CA HIS A 311 -26.17 4.56 3.65
C HIS A 311 -24.99 4.58 2.68
N LEU A 312 -24.00 3.71 2.89
CA LEU A 312 -22.81 3.62 2.05
C LEU A 312 -23.04 2.80 0.76
N ASP A 313 -24.21 2.18 0.60
CA ASP A 313 -24.55 1.29 -0.52
C ASP A 313 -24.23 1.91 -1.88
N ASN A 314 -24.62 3.17 -2.12
CA ASN A 314 -24.37 3.83 -3.40
C ASN A 314 -22.88 4.04 -3.68
N ILE A 315 -22.10 4.46 -2.67
CA ILE A 315 -20.66 4.72 -2.86
C ILE A 315 -19.86 3.41 -2.95
N VAL A 316 -20.26 2.39 -2.20
CA VAL A 316 -19.70 1.04 -2.30
C VAL A 316 -20.01 0.43 -3.66
N ASN A 317 -21.22 0.65 -4.19
CA ASN A 317 -21.57 0.23 -5.55
C ASN A 317 -20.69 0.91 -6.60
N LYS A 318 -20.41 2.21 -6.46
CA LYS A 318 -19.45 2.92 -7.34
C LYS A 318 -18.05 2.32 -7.22
N LEU A 319 -17.59 2.01 -6.00
CA LEU A 319 -16.31 1.35 -5.76
C LEU A 319 -16.25 0.00 -6.48
N ILE A 320 -17.28 -0.83 -6.38
CA ILE A 320 -17.33 -2.14 -7.06
C ILE A 320 -17.27 -1.97 -8.59
N ASN A 321 -18.03 -1.02 -9.15
CA ASN A 321 -17.98 -0.74 -10.59
C ASN A 321 -16.61 -0.21 -11.02
N LEU A 322 -15.97 0.63 -10.20
CA LEU A 322 -14.60 1.07 -10.43
C LEU A 322 -13.62 -0.11 -10.40
N THR A 323 -13.77 -1.05 -9.46
CA THR A 323 -12.96 -2.28 -9.39
C THR A 323 -13.07 -3.06 -10.69
N ILE A 324 -14.28 -3.29 -11.19
CA ILE A 324 -14.50 -3.98 -12.46
C ILE A 324 -13.83 -3.21 -13.59
N HIS A 325 -14.09 -1.91 -13.72
CA HIS A 325 -13.50 -1.09 -14.77
C HIS A 325 -11.97 -1.12 -14.76
N VAL A 326 -11.34 -0.96 -13.60
CA VAL A 326 -9.87 -0.96 -13.47
C VAL A 326 -9.27 -2.34 -13.79
N LEU A 327 -9.95 -3.43 -13.43
CA LEU A 327 -9.43 -4.79 -13.60
C LEU A 327 -9.76 -5.42 -14.97
N ASP A 328 -10.95 -5.18 -15.52
CA ASP A 328 -11.39 -5.75 -16.79
C ASP A 328 -10.86 -4.97 -18.00
N ASP A 329 -10.68 -3.65 -17.88
CA ASP A 329 -10.04 -2.85 -18.94
C ASP A 329 -8.50 -2.87 -18.86
N ALA A 330 -7.93 -3.63 -17.92
CA ALA A 330 -6.49 -3.82 -17.82
C ALA A 330 -5.98 -4.71 -18.98
N THR A 331 -5.34 -4.10 -19.97
CA THR A 331 -4.67 -4.79 -21.10
C THR A 331 -3.21 -5.13 -20.83
N CYS A 332 -2.72 -4.88 -19.61
CA CYS A 332 -1.30 -4.90 -19.23
C CYS A 332 -0.72 -6.29 -18.98
#